data_AF-A0AAN9EHF2-F1
#
_entry.id   AF-A0AAN9EHF2-F1
#
_cell.length_a   1.000
_cell.length_b   1.000
_cell.length_c   1.000
_cell.angle_alpha   90.00
_cell.angle_beta   90.00
_cell.angle_gamma   90.00
#
_symmetry.space_group_name_H-M   'P 1'
#
loop_
_entity.id
_entity.type
_entity.pdbx_description
1 polymer ?
#
loop_
_entity_poly.entity_id
_entity_poly.type
_entity_poly.pdbx_seq_one_letter_code
_entity_poly.pdbx_strand_id
1 'polypeptide(L)'
;MAVEIKGVGRCRGDNGGKGFHVTMSVECVAVSAMVVGAMATVRNLKIKTSTCKRIVKELHSYEKEVEREAAKTADMKDKGADPHDLKQQENVLAESRMMIPDCHKRLEASLADLKGILAELEKSDEKEGPEIDEARNTVAEVEKVVETIEVEKVFETIEG
;
A
#
# COMPACT_ATOMS: atom_id res chain seq x y z
N MET A 1 47.43 34.31 6.77
CA MET A 1 48.30 34.19 5.58
C MET A 1 47.47 33.52 4.49
N ALA A 2 47.57 34.08 3.29
CA ALA A 2 46.62 33.90 2.20
C ALA A 2 46.64 32.50 1.58
N VAL A 3 45.45 32.10 1.13
CA VAL A 3 45.15 30.95 0.27
C VAL A 3 45.25 31.40 -1.18
N GLU A 4 46.04 30.70 -1.99
CA GLU A 4 45.86 30.39 -3.42
C GLU A 4 47.21 29.92 -3.98
N ILE A 5 47.26 28.77 -4.67
CA ILE A 5 47.74 28.67 -6.07
C ILE A 5 47.06 27.45 -6.74
N LYS A 6 46.62 27.72 -7.98
CA LYS A 6 45.96 26.92 -9.01
C LYS A 6 46.74 25.69 -9.48
N GLY A 7 46.04 24.68 -10.02
CA GLY A 7 46.67 23.63 -10.84
C GLY A 7 45.70 22.62 -11.44
N VAL A 8 45.16 22.94 -12.62
CA VAL A 8 44.42 22.02 -13.51
C VAL A 8 45.34 20.91 -14.00
N GLY A 9 44.93 19.65 -13.84
CA GLY A 9 45.57 18.49 -14.45
C GLY A 9 44.55 17.56 -15.07
N ARG A 10 44.30 17.70 -16.38
CA ARG A 10 43.60 16.69 -17.19
C ARG A 10 44.60 15.58 -17.53
N CYS A 11 44.39 14.38 -17.02
CA CYS A 11 45.11 13.21 -17.49
C CYS A 11 44.34 12.59 -18.65
N ARG A 12 44.76 12.91 -19.89
CA ARG A 12 44.61 12.02 -21.03
C ARG A 12 45.84 11.11 -21.05
N GLY A 13 45.63 9.81 -20.90
CA GLY A 13 46.64 8.77 -21.06
C GLY A 13 46.07 7.68 -21.95
N ASP A 14 46.62 7.61 -23.16
CA ASP A 14 46.28 6.70 -24.25
C ASP A 14 46.86 5.29 -24.02
N ASN A 15 46.15 4.29 -24.54
CA ASN A 15 46.57 2.95 -24.98
C ASN A 15 47.73 2.20 -24.30
N GLY A 16 47.39 1.02 -23.76
CA GLY A 16 48.36 0.01 -23.38
C GLY A 16 47.71 -1.30 -22.96
N GLY A 17 47.13 -2.03 -23.92
CA GLY A 17 46.60 -3.37 -23.71
C GLY A 17 47.67 -4.32 -23.17
N LYS A 18 47.47 -4.79 -21.94
CA LYS A 18 48.00 -6.06 -21.46
C LYS A 18 46.87 -6.73 -20.68
N GLY A 19 46.28 -7.74 -21.32
CA GLY A 19 45.32 -8.63 -20.69
C GLY A 19 45.97 -9.33 -19.51
N PHE A 20 45.71 -8.82 -18.32
CA PHE A 20 45.90 -9.57 -17.09
C PHE A 20 44.56 -10.23 -16.81
N HIS A 21 44.48 -11.52 -17.12
CA HIS A 21 43.34 -12.36 -16.77
C HIS A 21 43.38 -12.53 -15.25
N VAL A 22 42.89 -11.53 -14.52
CA VAL A 22 42.51 -11.69 -13.14
C VAL A 22 41.27 -12.58 -13.22
N THR A 23 41.44 -13.87 -12.93
CA THR A 23 40.34 -14.68 -12.45
C THR A 23 39.92 -14.05 -11.13
N MET A 24 39.08 -13.03 -11.22
CA MET A 24 38.35 -12.48 -10.09
C MET A 24 37.55 -13.66 -9.55
N SER A 25 37.88 -14.07 -8.33
CA SER A 25 37.03 -14.92 -7.52
C SER A 25 35.61 -14.37 -7.61
N VAL A 26 34.71 -15.20 -8.15
CA VAL A 26 33.31 -14.88 -8.45
C VAL A 26 32.50 -14.68 -7.15
N GLU A 27 33.14 -14.76 -5.98
CA GLU A 27 32.53 -14.64 -4.66
C GLU A 27 32.48 -13.20 -4.13
N CYS A 28 33.20 -12.23 -4.71
CA CYS A 28 33.25 -10.86 -4.14
C CYS A 28 32.26 -9.85 -4.78
N VAL A 29 31.79 -10.10 -6.02
CA VAL A 29 30.92 -9.16 -6.74
C VAL A 29 29.43 -9.29 -6.35
N ALA A 30 29.02 -10.44 -5.81
CA ALA A 30 27.63 -10.67 -5.39
C ALA A 30 27.22 -9.83 -4.17
N VAL A 31 28.15 -9.54 -3.25
CA VAL A 31 27.84 -8.90 -1.96
C VAL A 31 27.51 -7.40 -2.13
N SER A 32 28.11 -6.71 -3.10
CA SER A 32 27.82 -5.27 -3.32
C SER A 32 26.50 -4.99 -4.04
N ALA A 33 25.99 -5.90 -4.87
CA ALA A 33 24.71 -5.72 -5.56
C ALA A 33 23.50 -5.98 -4.64
N MET A 34 23.64 -6.89 -3.67
CA MET A 34 22.57 -7.24 -2.72
C MET A 34 22.23 -6.09 -1.76
N VAL A 35 23.22 -5.28 -1.34
CA VAL A 35 23.01 -4.21 -0.34
C VAL A 35 22.27 -2.98 -0.93
N VAL A 36 22.39 -2.72 -2.24
CA VAL A 36 21.72 -1.56 -2.88
C VAL A 36 20.21 -1.82 -3.11
N GLY A 37 19.80 -3.09 -3.23
CA GLY A 37 18.39 -3.48 -3.38
C GLY A 37 17.59 -3.42 -2.07
N ALA A 38 18.19 -3.86 -0.95
CA ALA A 38 17.53 -4.01 0.36
C ALA A 38 17.02 -2.68 0.95
N MET A 39 17.79 -1.59 0.82
CA MET A 39 17.34 -0.26 1.30
C MET A 39 16.18 0.32 0.49
N ALA A 40 16.06 -0.03 -0.80
CA ALA A 40 14.96 0.41 -1.64
C ALA A 40 13.66 -0.36 -1.33
N THR A 41 13.77 -1.66 -1.04
CA THR A 41 12.62 -2.52 -0.71
C THR A 41 12.00 -2.18 0.64
N VAL A 42 12.79 -1.93 1.69
CA VAL A 42 12.27 -1.51 3.01
C VAL A 42 11.58 -0.14 2.95
N ARG A 43 12.12 0.82 2.17
CA ARG A 43 11.43 2.11 1.96
C ARG A 43 10.11 1.95 1.23
N ASN A 44 10.07 1.13 0.18
CA ASN A 44 8.84 0.83 -0.54
C ASN A 44 7.80 0.14 0.36
N LEU A 45 8.25 -0.77 1.24
CA LEU A 45 7.39 -1.44 2.22
C LEU A 45 6.69 -0.43 3.13
N LYS A 46 7.42 0.55 3.69
CA LYS A 46 6.83 1.60 4.53
C LYS A 46 5.81 2.45 3.77
N ILE A 47 6.12 2.82 2.52
CA ILE A 47 5.22 3.60 1.68
C ILE A 47 3.92 2.83 1.43
N LYS A 48 4.00 1.56 1.02
CA LYS A 48 2.84 0.72 0.75
C LYS A 48 2.04 0.40 2.01
N THR A 49 2.71 0.18 3.14
CA THR A 49 2.06 0.03 4.46
C THR A 49 1.27 1.28 4.83
N SER A 50 1.86 2.47 4.70
CA SER A 50 1.17 3.74 4.98
C SER A 50 -0.01 3.98 4.02
N THR A 51 0.11 3.55 2.77
CA THR A 51 -0.95 3.63 1.76
C THR A 51 -2.14 2.75 2.14
N CYS A 52 -1.90 1.50 2.55
CA CYS A 52 -2.95 0.60 3.04
C CYS A 52 -3.68 1.22 4.25
N LYS A 53 -2.93 1.71 5.24
CA LYS A 53 -3.51 2.37 6.43
C LYS A 53 -4.38 3.58 6.07
N ARG A 54 -4.00 4.35 5.06
CA ARG A 54 -4.81 5.49 4.60
C ARG A 54 -6.10 5.02 3.94
N ILE A 55 -6.03 4.04 3.05
CA ILE A 55 -7.22 3.51 2.36
C ILE A 55 -8.19 2.88 3.36
N VAL A 56 -7.71 2.18 4.39
CA VAL A 56 -8.55 1.67 5.49
C VAL A 56 -9.27 2.81 6.22
N LYS A 57 -8.60 3.95 6.48
CA LYS A 57 -9.26 5.11 7.10
C LYS A 57 -10.29 5.76 6.18
N GLU A 58 -10.01 5.82 4.87
CA GLU A 58 -10.97 6.29 3.85
C GLU A 58 -12.22 5.40 3.88
N LEU A 59 -12.03 4.07 3.85
CA LEU A 59 -13.11 3.08 3.88
C LEU A 59 -13.99 3.23 5.13
N HIS A 60 -13.39 3.25 6.32
CA HIS A 60 -14.14 3.46 7.58
C HIS A 60 -14.90 4.80 7.61
N SER A 61 -14.40 5.84 6.91
CA SER A 61 -15.11 7.11 6.81
C SER A 61 -16.37 6.99 5.95
N TYR A 62 -16.30 6.22 4.86
CA TYR A 62 -17.45 5.97 3.99
C TYR A 62 -18.46 5.04 4.67
N GLU A 63 -18.02 4.01 5.38
CA GLU A 63 -18.90 3.12 6.15
C GLU A 63 -19.69 3.90 7.21
N LYS A 64 -19.03 4.81 7.94
CA LYS A 64 -19.70 5.68 8.92
C LYS A 64 -20.73 6.62 8.29
N GLU A 65 -20.50 7.06 7.05
CA GLU A 65 -21.49 7.86 6.33
C GLU A 65 -22.71 7.01 5.96
N VAL A 66 -22.48 5.79 5.46
CA VAL A 66 -23.56 4.83 5.18
C VAL A 66 -24.35 4.50 6.44
N GLU A 67 -23.69 4.29 7.59
CA GLU A 67 -24.35 4.06 8.88
C GLU A 67 -25.24 5.25 9.28
N ARG A 68 -24.73 6.49 9.16
CA ARG A 68 -25.51 7.70 9.46
C ARG A 68 -26.74 7.84 8.56
N GLU A 69 -26.56 7.68 7.26
CA GLU A 69 -27.66 7.82 6.30
C GLU A 69 -28.66 6.67 6.42
N ALA A 70 -28.21 5.46 6.79
CA ALA A 70 -29.07 4.32 7.06
C ALA A 70 -29.91 4.54 8.33
N ALA A 71 -29.28 5.01 9.41
CA ALA A 71 -29.98 5.37 10.65
C ALA A 71 -31.02 6.46 10.40
N LYS A 72 -30.67 7.50 9.63
CA LYS A 72 -31.61 8.56 9.24
C LYS A 72 -32.77 8.03 8.40
N THR A 73 -32.50 7.11 7.47
CA THR A 73 -33.54 6.47 6.65
C THR A 73 -34.49 5.63 7.52
N ALA A 74 -33.96 4.86 8.47
CA ALA A 74 -34.74 4.07 9.42
C ALA A 74 -35.61 4.98 10.31
N ASP A 75 -35.03 6.05 10.86
CA ASP A 75 -35.75 7.06 11.64
C ASP A 75 -36.89 7.70 10.84
N MET A 76 -36.69 8.00 9.56
CA MET A 76 -37.72 8.57 8.68
C MET A 76 -38.84 7.56 8.40
N LYS A 77 -38.50 6.28 8.24
CA LYS A 77 -39.47 5.18 8.12
C LYS A 77 -40.32 5.06 9.38
N ASP A 78 -39.70 5.05 10.56
CA ASP A 78 -40.38 4.90 11.85
C ASP A 78 -41.27 6.09 12.19
N LYS A 79 -40.87 7.30 11.79
CA LYS A 79 -41.67 8.53 11.97
C LYS A 79 -42.80 8.66 10.94
N GLY A 80 -42.91 7.73 9.98
CA GLY A 80 -43.93 7.77 8.93
C GLY A 80 -43.77 8.97 8.00
N ALA A 81 -42.53 9.30 7.62
CA ALA A 81 -42.26 10.36 6.65
C ALA A 81 -42.99 10.12 5.31
N ASP A 82 -43.25 11.19 4.57
CA ASP A 82 -43.90 11.10 3.27
C ASP A 82 -43.08 10.22 2.30
N PRO A 83 -43.74 9.42 1.43
CA PRO A 83 -43.05 8.56 0.47
C PRO A 83 -42.02 9.29 -0.41
N HIS A 84 -42.25 10.55 -0.77
CA HIS A 84 -41.33 11.35 -1.57
C HIS A 84 -40.02 11.63 -0.80
N ASP A 85 -40.14 12.06 0.46
CA ASP A 85 -38.98 12.39 1.30
C ASP A 85 -38.19 11.14 1.66
N LEU A 86 -38.88 10.03 1.93
CA LEU A 86 -38.26 8.73 2.16
C LEU A 86 -37.51 8.27 0.92
N LYS A 87 -38.10 8.40 -0.28
CA LYS A 87 -37.44 8.02 -1.52
C LYS A 87 -36.20 8.86 -1.80
N GLN A 88 -36.26 10.16 -1.51
CA GLN A 88 -35.12 11.05 -1.64
C GLN A 88 -33.98 10.61 -0.69
N GLN A 89 -34.31 10.31 0.56
CA GLN A 89 -33.34 9.85 1.55
C GLN A 89 -32.74 8.48 1.18
N GLU A 90 -33.52 7.56 0.62
CA GLU A 90 -33.02 6.28 0.11
C GLU A 90 -32.03 6.46 -1.06
N ASN A 91 -32.26 7.44 -1.93
CA ASN A 91 -31.31 7.76 -3.00
C ASN A 91 -29.98 8.28 -2.42
N VAL A 92 -30.03 9.13 -1.39
CA VAL A 92 -28.84 9.61 -0.67
C VAL A 92 -28.07 8.44 -0.04
N LEU A 93 -28.78 7.52 0.62
CA LEU A 93 -28.17 6.31 1.18
C LEU A 93 -27.51 5.45 0.08
N ALA A 94 -28.17 5.27 -1.06
CA ALA A 94 -27.62 4.52 -2.18
C ALA A 94 -26.36 5.18 -2.76
N GLU A 95 -26.36 6.52 -2.94
CA GLU A 95 -25.17 7.27 -3.38
C GLU A 95 -23.98 7.07 -2.42
N SER A 96 -24.21 7.14 -1.11
CA SER A 96 -23.18 6.87 -0.10
C SER A 96 -22.63 5.43 -0.19
N ARG A 97 -23.50 4.44 -0.40
CA ARG A 97 -23.10 3.02 -0.54
C ARG A 97 -22.25 2.78 -1.79
N MET A 98 -22.53 3.48 -2.88
CA MET A 98 -21.81 3.32 -4.15
C MET A 98 -20.33 3.72 -4.09
N MET A 99 -19.89 4.41 -3.03
CA MET A 99 -18.48 4.80 -2.83
C MET A 99 -17.60 3.68 -2.24
N ILE A 100 -18.21 2.74 -1.49
CA ILE A 100 -17.48 1.66 -0.80
C ILE A 100 -16.79 0.69 -1.78
N PRO A 101 -17.42 0.27 -2.91
CA PRO A 101 -16.80 -0.69 -3.83
C PRO A 101 -15.49 -0.23 -4.47
N ASP A 102 -15.34 1.07 -4.79
CA ASP A 102 -14.08 1.59 -5.36
C ASP A 102 -12.95 1.54 -4.33
N CYS A 103 -13.24 1.97 -3.10
CA CYS A 103 -12.28 1.93 -2.01
C CYS A 103 -11.82 0.51 -1.72
N HIS A 104 -12.73 -0.46 -1.77
CA HIS A 104 -12.41 -1.87 -1.60
C HIS A 104 -11.44 -2.38 -2.66
N LYS A 105 -11.72 -2.13 -3.95
CA LYS A 105 -10.84 -2.52 -5.06
C LYS A 105 -9.45 -1.90 -4.92
N ARG A 106 -9.38 -0.62 -4.54
CA ARG A 106 -8.11 0.07 -4.28
C ARG A 106 -7.36 -0.53 -3.08
N LEU A 107 -8.08 -0.96 -2.05
CA LEU A 107 -7.52 -1.61 -0.87
C LEU A 107 -6.93 -2.98 -1.21
N GLU A 108 -7.68 -3.82 -1.94
CA GLU A 108 -7.23 -5.12 -2.43
C GLU A 108 -5.95 -4.99 -3.27
N ALA A 109 -5.92 -4.05 -4.22
CA ALA A 109 -4.75 -3.81 -5.06
C ALA A 109 -3.53 -3.37 -4.22
N SER A 110 -3.73 -2.45 -3.27
CA SER A 110 -2.65 -2.00 -2.38
C SER A 110 -2.16 -3.10 -1.45
N LEU A 111 -3.05 -4.01 -1.02
CA LEU A 111 -2.72 -5.18 -0.21
C LEU A 111 -1.92 -6.21 -1.01
N ALA A 112 -2.31 -6.47 -2.26
CA ALA A 112 -1.58 -7.35 -3.17
C ALA A 112 -0.15 -6.83 -3.41
N ASP A 113 0.00 -5.52 -3.65
CA ASP A 113 1.30 -4.87 -3.76
C ASP A 113 2.15 -5.03 -2.49
N LEU A 114 1.55 -4.82 -1.31
CA LEU A 114 2.24 -4.93 -0.02
C LEU A 114 2.71 -6.37 0.24
N LYS A 115 1.86 -7.35 -0.03
CA LYS A 115 2.21 -8.79 0.05
C LYS A 115 3.31 -9.17 -0.93
N GLY A 116 3.30 -8.62 -2.14
CA GLY A 116 4.35 -8.83 -3.13
C GLY A 116 5.71 -8.40 -2.61
N ILE A 117 5.80 -7.20 -2.02
CA ILE A 117 7.05 -6.69 -1.43
C ILE A 117 7.48 -7.54 -0.23
N LEU A 118 6.56 -7.97 0.64
CA LEU A 118 6.87 -8.86 1.75
C LEU A 118 7.47 -10.20 1.27
N ALA A 119 6.87 -10.80 0.23
CA ALA A 119 7.37 -12.06 -0.35
C ALA A 119 8.74 -11.90 -1.03
N GLU A 120 9.09 -10.71 -1.53
CA GLU A 120 10.43 -10.40 -2.01
C GLU A 120 11.44 -10.29 -0.85
N LEU A 121 11.06 -9.62 0.24
CA LEU A 121 11.90 -9.48 1.43
C LEU A 121 12.14 -10.82 2.14
N GLU A 122 11.15 -11.71 2.16
CA GLU A 122 11.30 -13.07 2.71
C GLU A 122 12.34 -13.93 1.95
N LYS A 123 12.59 -13.63 0.68
CA LYS A 123 13.62 -14.29 -0.13
C LYS A 123 15.02 -13.73 0.11
N SER A 124 15.13 -12.55 0.70
CA SER A 124 16.39 -11.99 1.20
C SER A 124 16.65 -12.40 2.66
N ASP A 125 17.87 -12.18 3.14
CA ASP A 125 18.24 -12.44 4.55
C ASP A 125 17.58 -11.48 5.56
N GLU A 126 16.89 -10.42 5.10
CA GLU A 126 16.17 -9.44 5.92
C GLU A 126 14.72 -9.88 6.20
N LYS A 127 14.56 -10.87 7.08
CA LYS A 127 13.25 -11.44 7.45
C LYS A 127 12.61 -10.78 8.68
N GLU A 128 13.40 -10.04 9.44
CA GLU A 128 13.05 -9.46 10.72
C GLU A 128 13.41 -7.98 10.77
N GLY A 129 12.48 -7.20 11.31
CA GLY A 129 12.61 -5.75 11.43
C GLY A 129 11.28 -5.12 11.77
N PRO A 130 11.28 -3.98 12.50
CA PRO A 130 10.04 -3.34 12.95
C PRO A 130 9.14 -2.92 11.77
N GLU A 131 9.73 -2.56 10.63
CA GLU A 131 9.00 -2.27 9.39
C GLU A 131 8.24 -3.49 8.84
N ILE A 132 8.85 -4.67 8.92
CA ILE A 132 8.28 -5.91 8.39
C ILE A 132 7.17 -6.39 9.31
N ASP A 133 7.36 -6.30 10.63
CA ASP A 133 6.32 -6.62 11.61
C ASP A 133 5.12 -5.68 11.50
N GLU A 134 5.36 -4.38 11.31
CA GLU A 134 4.30 -3.40 11.09
C GLU A 134 3.52 -3.68 9.81
N ALA A 135 4.23 -4.04 8.72
CA ALA A 135 3.61 -4.41 7.46
C ALA A 135 2.78 -5.70 7.60
N ARG A 136 3.30 -6.73 8.29
CA ARG A 136 2.57 -7.98 8.58
C ARG A 136 1.29 -7.73 9.38
N ASN A 137 1.38 -6.92 10.44
CA ASN A 137 0.20 -6.57 11.22
C ASN A 137 -0.83 -5.81 10.37
N THR A 138 -0.36 -4.87 9.54
CA THR A 138 -1.24 -4.11 8.64
C THR A 138 -1.92 -5.02 7.62
N VAL A 139 -1.22 -6.01 7.05
CA VAL A 139 -1.82 -7.00 6.16
C VAL A 139 -2.92 -7.77 6.88
N ALA A 140 -2.66 -8.29 8.09
CA ALA A 140 -3.65 -9.04 8.86
C ALA A 140 -4.88 -8.19 9.23
N GLU A 141 -4.70 -6.90 9.54
CA GLU A 141 -5.81 -5.97 9.79
C GLU A 141 -6.63 -5.73 8.51
N VAL A 142 -5.97 -5.49 7.38
CA VAL A 142 -6.64 -5.22 6.11
C VAL A 142 -7.36 -6.47 5.57
N GLU A 143 -6.78 -7.66 5.71
CA GLU A 143 -7.41 -8.92 5.32
C GLU A 143 -8.74 -9.13 6.05
N LYS A 144 -8.77 -8.88 7.37
CA LYS A 144 -10.01 -8.96 8.14
C LYS A 144 -11.07 -8.00 7.62
N VAL A 145 -10.68 -6.77 7.27
CA VAL A 145 -11.59 -5.77 6.71
C VAL A 145 -12.15 -6.22 5.35
N VAL A 146 -11.30 -6.77 4.48
CA VAL A 146 -11.71 -7.31 3.17
C VAL A 146 -12.67 -8.49 3.34
N GLU A 147 -12.37 -9.44 4.23
CA GLU A 147 -13.24 -10.57 4.54
C GLU A 147 -14.60 -10.13 5.06
N THR A 148 -14.67 -9.15 5.97
CA THR A 148 -15.95 -8.64 6.49
C THR A 148 -16.82 -8.05 5.39
N ILE A 149 -16.23 -7.36 4.41
CA ILE A 149 -16.96 -6.72 3.31
C ILE A 149 -17.45 -7.74 2.29
N GLU A 150 -16.67 -8.78 2.01
CA GLU A 150 -17.11 -9.88 1.14
C GLU A 150 -18.30 -10.62 1.73
N VAL A 151 -18.31 -10.87 3.05
CA VAL A 151 -19.44 -11.52 3.74
C VAL A 151 -20.70 -10.65 3.66
N GLU A 152 -20.58 -9.33 3.80
CA GLU A 152 -21.71 -8.40 3.72
C GLU A 152 -22.32 -8.36 2.31
N LYS A 153 -21.50 -8.35 1.25
CA LYS A 153 -21.96 -8.44 -0.15
C LYS A 153 -22.67 -9.76 -0.46
N VAL A 154 -22.18 -10.87 0.10
CA VAL A 154 -22.81 -12.19 -0.09
C VAL A 154 -24.19 -12.20 0.56
N PHE A 155 -24.36 -11.57 1.71
CA PHE A 155 -25.66 -11.47 2.39
C PHE A 155 -26.68 -10.66 1.57
N GLU A 156 -26.29 -9.49 1.04
CA GLU A 156 -27.15 -8.66 0.18
C GLU A 156 -27.56 -9.36 -1.13
N THR A 157 -26.74 -10.29 -1.64
CA THR A 157 -27.04 -11.04 -2.87
C THR A 157 -27.99 -12.23 -2.62
N ILE A 158 -28.03 -12.78 -1.40
CA ILE A 158 -28.87 -13.94 -1.06
C ILE A 158 -30.30 -13.50 -0.66
N GLU A 159 -30.47 -12.29 -0.12
CA GLU A 159 -31.78 -11.72 0.24
C GLU A 159 -32.44 -10.90 -0.88
N GLY A 160 -31.81 -10.81 -2.06
CA GLY A 160 -32.29 -10.07 -3.25
C GLY A 160 -33.06 -10.91 -4.26
#